data_AF-A0A9E5K528-F1
#
_entry.id   AF-A0A9E5K528-F1
#
_cell.length_a   1.000
_cell.length_b   1.000
_cell.length_c   1.000
_cell.angle_alpha   90.00
_cell.angle_beta   90.00
_cell.angle_gamma   90.00
#
_symmetry.space_group_name_H-M   'P 1'
#
loop_
_entity.id
_entity.type
_entity.pdbx_description
1 polymer ?
#
loop_
_entity_poly.entity_id
_entity_poly.type
_entity_poly.pdbx_seq_one_letter_code
_entity_poly.pdbx_strand_id
1 'polypeptide(L)'
;MGYLTTFTIYNDGIDSIRDNAQEFADKLYEAASGGGVDIAIGSFCNLVKVQKARHADDHTVYMHMGNTVCEMNAYSKDTLKTMMQHPAFFEKMLDEMARQCRMLKKQLKEYKEEKNAANSNR
;
A
#
# COMPACT_ATOMS: atom_id res chain seq x y z
N MET A 1 11.34 -2.49 19.72
CA MET A 1 10.83 -1.80 18.52
C MET A 1 10.15 -2.81 17.62
N GLY A 2 8.98 -2.49 17.06
CA GLY A 2 8.14 -3.43 16.31
C GLY A 2 8.43 -3.43 14.81
N TYR A 3 8.03 -4.51 14.13
CA TYR A 3 8.02 -4.60 12.68
C TYR A 3 6.58 -4.58 12.17
N LEU A 4 6.37 -4.01 10.99
CA LEU A 4 5.08 -3.99 10.31
C LEU A 4 5.19 -4.75 8.98
N THR A 5 4.23 -5.64 8.75
CA THR A 5 4.02 -6.32 7.47
C THR A 5 2.70 -5.85 6.90
N THR A 6 2.68 -5.40 5.65
CA THR A 6 1.46 -5.01 4.94
C THR A 6 1.06 -6.14 3.99
N PHE A 7 -0.24 -6.34 3.84
CA PHE A 7 -0.83 -7.33 2.94
C PHE A 7 -1.81 -6.62 2.00
N THR A 8 -1.75 -6.96 0.72
CA THR A 8 -2.77 -6.55 -0.26
C THR A 8 -3.52 -7.80 -0.72
N ILE A 9 -4.81 -7.89 -0.38
CA ILE A 9 -5.67 -9.01 -0.77
C ILE A 9 -6.44 -8.60 -2.03
N TYR A 10 -6.25 -9.32 -3.14
CA TYR A 10 -7.06 -9.12 -4.34
C TYR A 10 -8.43 -9.78 -4.18
N ASN A 11 -9.47 -9.09 -4.58
CA ASN A 11 -10.86 -9.55 -4.38
C ASN A 11 -11.30 -10.65 -5.38
N ASP A 12 -10.57 -10.85 -6.47
CA ASP A 12 -10.92 -11.79 -7.55
C ASP A 12 -10.99 -13.28 -7.09
N GLY A 13 -10.36 -13.60 -5.96
CA GLY A 13 -10.39 -14.96 -5.37
C GLY A 13 -10.86 -15.00 -3.92
N ILE A 14 -11.63 -14.01 -3.46
CA ILE A 14 -11.99 -13.88 -2.04
C ILE A 14 -12.72 -15.10 -1.48
N ASP A 15 -13.57 -15.74 -2.28
CA ASP A 15 -14.26 -16.98 -1.90
C ASP A 15 -13.29 -18.13 -1.62
N SER A 16 -12.14 -18.17 -2.31
CA SER A 16 -11.13 -19.21 -2.07
C SER A 16 -10.49 -19.08 -0.68
N ILE A 17 -10.45 -17.88 -0.09
CA ILE A 17 -10.00 -17.71 1.30
C ILE A 17 -11.00 -18.32 2.26
N ARG A 18 -12.31 -18.12 2.06
CA ARG A 18 -13.35 -18.75 2.89
C ARG A 18 -13.25 -20.27 2.81
N ASP A 19 -13.14 -20.79 1.59
CA ASP A 19 -13.19 -22.23 1.33
C ASP A 19 -11.89 -22.93 1.77
N ASN A 20 -10.78 -22.20 1.96
CA ASN A 20 -9.47 -22.72 2.40
C ASN A 20 -8.90 -21.92 3.60
N ALA A 21 -9.74 -21.58 4.57
CA ALA A 21 -9.39 -20.62 5.64
C ALA A 21 -8.17 -21.03 6.49
N GLN A 22 -8.01 -22.32 6.80
CA GLN A 22 -6.87 -22.80 7.57
C GLN A 22 -5.55 -22.66 6.80
N GLU A 23 -5.55 -23.05 5.52
CA GLU A 23 -4.39 -22.89 4.64
C GLU A 23 -3.99 -21.41 4.52
N PHE A 24 -4.99 -20.52 4.40
CA PHE A 24 -4.75 -19.09 4.40
C PHE A 24 -4.12 -18.60 5.70
N ALA A 25 -4.63 -19.03 6.86
CA ALA A 25 -4.07 -18.66 8.16
C ALA A 25 -2.60 -19.12 8.32
N ASP A 26 -2.30 -20.36 7.90
CA ASP A 26 -0.95 -20.93 8.00
C ASP A 26 0.05 -20.17 7.10
N LYS A 27 -0.35 -19.90 5.84
CA LYS A 27 0.48 -19.12 4.90
C LYS A 27 0.64 -17.67 5.33
N LEU A 28 -0.40 -17.06 5.92
CA LEU A 28 -0.32 -15.71 6.47
C LEU A 28 0.68 -15.65 7.62
N TYR A 29 0.66 -16.64 8.51
CA TYR A 29 1.64 -16.77 9.59
C TYR A 29 3.06 -16.92 9.04
N GLU A 30 3.27 -17.83 8.08
CA GLU A 30 4.57 -18.04 7.45
C GLU A 30 5.10 -16.74 6.81
N ALA A 31 4.25 -16.07 6.03
CA ALA A 31 4.57 -14.81 5.38
C ALA A 31 4.97 -13.72 6.39
N ALA A 32 4.28 -13.62 7.52
CA ALA A 32 4.57 -12.68 8.60
C ALA A 32 5.83 -13.06 9.41
N SER A 33 6.12 -14.35 9.57
CA SER A 33 7.23 -14.87 10.37
C SER A 33 8.59 -14.78 9.67
N GLY A 34 8.64 -14.54 8.36
CA GLY A 34 9.90 -14.37 7.63
C GLY A 34 9.86 -14.60 6.12
N GLY A 35 8.72 -15.04 5.57
CA GLY A 35 8.65 -15.43 4.16
C GLY A 35 8.55 -14.27 3.18
N GLY A 36 7.73 -13.23 3.47
CA GLY A 36 7.46 -12.16 2.50
C GLY A 36 7.03 -12.67 1.11
N VAL A 37 6.53 -13.90 1.02
CA VAL A 37 6.14 -14.57 -0.22
C VAL A 37 4.66 -14.32 -0.45
N ASP A 38 4.28 -14.02 -1.69
CA ASP A 38 2.88 -13.89 -2.07
C ASP A 38 2.11 -15.17 -1.75
N ILE A 39 0.90 -14.99 -1.20
CA ILE A 39 0.07 -16.10 -0.76
C ILE A 39 -0.82 -16.52 -1.93
N ALA A 40 -0.59 -17.74 -2.41
CA ALA A 40 -1.49 -18.44 -3.31
C ALA A 40 -2.50 -19.27 -2.50
N ILE A 41 -3.78 -19.27 -2.88
CA ILE A 41 -4.83 -20.09 -2.26
C ILE A 41 -5.75 -20.64 -3.34
N GLY A 42 -6.06 -21.95 -3.26
CA GLY A 42 -6.85 -22.64 -4.27
C GLY A 42 -6.19 -22.53 -5.65
N SER A 43 -6.92 -21.97 -6.63
CA SER A 43 -6.44 -21.78 -8.00
C SER A 43 -5.83 -20.39 -8.27
N PHE A 44 -5.71 -19.53 -7.24
CA PHE A 44 -5.22 -18.16 -7.38
C PHE A 44 -3.75 -18.06 -6.96
N CYS A 45 -2.85 -17.85 -7.93
CA CYS A 45 -1.39 -17.90 -7.72
C CYS A 45 -0.81 -16.70 -6.95
N ASN A 46 -1.54 -15.60 -6.83
CA ASN A 46 -1.05 -14.35 -6.24
C ASN A 46 -2.17 -13.59 -5.52
N LEU A 47 -3.04 -14.32 -4.80
CA LEU A 47 -4.24 -13.76 -4.19
C LEU A 47 -3.92 -12.70 -3.13
N VAL A 48 -2.84 -12.89 -2.37
CA VAL A 48 -2.34 -11.86 -1.45
C VAL A 48 -0.90 -11.51 -1.79
N LYS A 49 -0.68 -10.23 -2.10
CA LYS A 49 0.66 -9.66 -2.20
C LYS A 49 1.17 -9.33 -0.81
N VAL A 50 2.33 -9.87 -0.44
CA VAL A 50 2.94 -9.65 0.87
C VAL A 50 4.05 -8.61 0.72
N GLN A 51 3.92 -7.49 1.41
CA GLN A 51 5.04 -6.55 1.50
C GLN A 51 6.03 -7.03 2.55
N LYS A 52 7.34 -6.92 2.25
CA LYS A 52 8.38 -7.27 3.22
C LYS A 52 8.19 -6.52 4.53
N ALA A 53 8.48 -7.20 5.63
CA ALA A 53 8.47 -6.60 6.96
C ALA A 53 9.44 -5.42 7.01
N ARG A 54 8.99 -4.31 7.60
CA ARG A 54 9.78 -3.08 7.76
C ARG A 54 9.80 -2.65 9.20
N HIS A 55 10.82 -1.86 9.53
CA HIS A 55 10.87 -1.20 10.81
C HIS A 55 9.70 -0.21 10.95
N ALA A 56 9.11 -0.10 12.14
CA ALA A 56 7.97 0.79 12.37
C ALA A 56 8.26 2.28 12.07
N ASP A 57 9.54 2.68 12.11
CA ASP A 57 9.98 4.05 11.80
C ASP A 57 10.14 4.33 10.30
N ASP A 58 9.97 3.30 9.45
CA ASP A 58 10.08 3.45 8.01
C ASP A 58 8.81 4.07 7.42
N HIS A 59 8.92 5.33 6.99
CA HIS A 59 7.79 6.07 6.44
C HIS A 59 7.59 5.68 4.98
N THR A 60 6.65 4.77 4.73
CA THR A 60 6.32 4.31 3.37
C THR A 60 4.97 4.88 2.93
N VAL A 61 4.92 5.48 1.74
CA VAL A 61 3.67 5.87 1.10
C VAL A 61 3.24 4.76 0.16
N TYR A 62 1.96 4.39 0.20
CA TYR A 62 1.37 3.45 -0.74
C TYR A 62 0.50 4.20 -1.75
N MET A 63 0.72 3.89 -3.03
CA MET A 63 -0.04 4.43 -4.15
C MET A 63 -0.78 3.31 -4.85
N HIS A 64 -2.09 3.47 -5.02
CA HIS A 64 -2.84 2.68 -5.98
C HIS A 64 -2.69 3.28 -7.38
N MET A 65 -2.25 2.48 -8.33
CA MET A 65 -2.18 2.85 -9.76
C MET A 65 -2.78 1.72 -10.59
N GLY A 66 -4.00 1.92 -11.09
CA GLY A 66 -4.81 0.84 -11.66
C GLY A 66 -5.16 -0.22 -10.60
N ASN A 67 -5.02 -1.50 -10.95
CA ASN A 67 -5.30 -2.63 -10.05
C ASN A 67 -4.11 -3.00 -9.15
N THR A 68 -3.07 -2.16 -9.06
CA THR A 68 -1.85 -2.47 -8.33
C THR A 68 -1.61 -1.50 -7.18
N VAL A 69 -1.20 -2.05 -6.04
CA VAL A 69 -0.60 -1.29 -4.93
C VAL A 69 0.90 -1.25 -5.12
N CYS A 70 1.41 -0.04 -5.28
CA CYS A 70 2.82 0.28 -5.38
C CYS A 70 3.26 0.96 -4.10
N GLU A 71 4.33 0.47 -3.51
CA GLU A 71 5.02 1.22 -2.47
C GLU A 71 5.89 2.32 -3.10
N MET A 72 6.04 3.43 -2.39
CA MET A 72 6.82 4.58 -2.81
C MET A 72 7.75 4.97 -1.66
N ASN A 73 8.91 4.31 -1.63
CA ASN A 73 9.95 4.52 -0.63
C ASN A 73 11.35 4.52 -1.27
N ALA A 74 12.11 5.60 -1.10
CA ALA A 74 13.43 5.77 -1.71
C ALA A 74 14.47 4.71 -1.26
N TYR A 75 14.25 4.07 -0.11
CA TYR A 75 15.11 3.03 0.44
C TYR A 75 14.61 1.61 0.13
N SER A 76 13.43 1.46 -0.49
CA SER A 76 12.91 0.15 -0.87
C SER A 76 13.55 -0.38 -2.14
N LYS A 77 14.05 -1.62 -2.08
CA LYS A 77 14.59 -2.33 -3.24
C LYS A 77 13.55 -2.51 -4.35
N ASP A 78 12.28 -2.73 -4.01
CA ASP A 78 11.22 -2.95 -5.00
C ASP A 78 10.79 -1.62 -5.66
N THR A 79 10.80 -0.51 -4.90
CA THR A 79 10.62 0.83 -5.47
C THR A 79 11.75 1.14 -6.45
N LEU A 80 13.01 0.95 -6.04
CA LEU A 80 14.18 1.19 -6.88
C LEU A 80 14.19 0.29 -8.13
N LYS A 81 13.82 -0.99 -7.98
CA LYS A 81 13.68 -1.91 -9.10
C LYS A 81 12.63 -1.42 -10.11
N THR A 82 11.46 -0.99 -9.64
CA THR A 82 10.40 -0.45 -10.50
C THR A 82 10.86 0.81 -11.23
N MET A 83 11.55 1.72 -10.54
CA MET A 83 12.13 2.92 -11.12
C MET A 83 13.14 2.60 -12.24
N MET A 84 14.03 1.62 -12.01
CA MET A 84 15.04 1.23 -13.00
C MET A 84 14.46 0.45 -14.18
N GLN A 85 13.50 -0.44 -13.95
CA GLN A 85 12.93 -1.30 -14.98
C GLN A 85 11.84 -0.61 -15.82
N HIS A 86 11.09 0.32 -15.21
CA HIS A 86 9.95 0.97 -15.83
C HIS A 86 9.93 2.49 -15.53
N PRO A 87 10.95 3.26 -15.95
CA PRO A 87 11.11 4.67 -15.56
C PRO A 87 9.93 5.55 -15.98
N ALA A 88 9.40 5.38 -17.20
CA ALA A 88 8.25 6.16 -17.67
C ALA A 88 6.95 5.88 -16.89
N PHE A 89 6.78 4.65 -16.38
CA PHE A 89 5.67 4.33 -15.49
C PHE A 89 5.89 4.94 -14.11
N PHE A 90 7.13 4.88 -13.60
CA PHE A 90 7.51 5.47 -12.33
C PHE A 90 7.33 6.99 -12.30
N GLU A 91 7.69 7.68 -13.39
CA GLU A 91 7.46 9.12 -13.56
C GLU A 91 5.97 9.47 -13.47
N LYS A 92 5.09 8.72 -14.15
CA LYS A 92 3.63 8.89 -14.03
C LYS A 92 3.13 8.70 -12.60
N MET A 93 3.70 7.75 -11.85
CA MET A 93 3.37 7.57 -10.43
C MET A 93 3.74 8.81 -9.61
N LEU A 94 4.95 9.34 -9.81
CA LEU A 94 5.40 10.56 -9.12
C LEU A 94 4.53 11.78 -9.45
N ASP A 95 4.17 11.96 -10.71
CA ASP A 95 3.30 13.07 -11.15
C ASP A 95 1.92 13.00 -10.50
N GLU A 96 1.33 11.81 -10.47
CA GLU A 96 0.03 11.58 -9.85
C GLU A 96 0.09 11.81 -8.34
N MET A 97 1.12 11.30 -7.65
CA MET A 97 1.34 11.59 -6.23
C MET A 97 1.47 13.09 -5.96
N ALA A 98 2.26 13.79 -6.78
CA ALA A 98 2.44 15.24 -6.65
C ALA A 98 1.11 15.98 -6.84
N ARG A 99 0.28 15.55 -7.80
CA ARG A 99 -1.05 16.09 -8.04
C ARG A 99 -1.97 15.90 -6.83
N GLN A 100 -2.03 14.69 -6.28
CA GLN A 100 -2.84 14.39 -5.09
C GLN A 100 -2.40 15.20 -3.87
N CYS A 101 -1.09 15.29 -3.62
CA CYS A 101 -0.53 16.14 -2.56
C CYS A 101 -0.94 17.61 -2.70
N ARG A 102 -0.93 18.17 -3.92
CA ARG A 102 -1.40 19.54 -4.16
C ARG A 102 -2.88 19.70 -3.83
N MET A 103 -3.73 18.76 -4.24
CA MET A 103 -5.16 18.80 -3.98
C MET A 103 -5.48 18.69 -2.49
N LEU A 104 -4.86 17.75 -1.78
CA LEU A 104 -5.06 17.57 -0.34
C LEU A 104 -4.61 18.79 0.46
N LYS A 105 -3.48 19.41 0.08
CA LYS A 105 -3.03 20.67 0.71
C LYS A 105 -4.02 21.80 0.52
N LYS A 106 -4.63 21.92 -0.67
CA LYS A 106 -5.68 22.90 -0.95
C LYS A 106 -6.92 22.66 -0.07
N GLN A 107 -7.44 21.43 -0.04
CA GLN A 107 -8.60 21.07 0.77
C GLN A 107 -8.36 21.31 2.27
N LEU A 108 -7.16 20.97 2.77
CA LEU A 108 -6.80 21.22 4.16
C LEU A 108 -6.77 22.72 4.50
N LYS A 109 -6.33 23.56 3.56
CA LYS A 109 -6.35 25.02 3.74
C LYS A 109 -7.78 25.54 3.81
N GLU A 110 -8.63 25.15 2.87
CA GLU A 110 -10.05 25.52 2.81
C GLU A 110 -10.76 25.13 4.13
N TYR A 111 -10.57 23.89 4.60
CA TYR A 111 -11.12 23.43 5.87
C TYR A 111 -10.69 24.28 7.09
N LYS A 112 -9.43 24.70 7.14
CA LYS A 112 -8.92 25.54 8.24
C LYS A 112 -9.53 26.94 8.21
N GLU A 113 -9.72 27.52 7.02
CA GLU A 113 -10.33 28.84 6.84
C GLU A 113 -11.80 28.81 7.27
N GLU A 114 -12.57 27.79 6.84
CA GLU A 114 -13.96 27.59 7.27
C GLU A 114 -14.09 27.45 8.79
N LYS A 115 -13.25 26.61 9.41
CA LYS A 115 -13.26 26.39 10.86
C LYS A 115 -12.94 27.66 11.65
N ASN A 116 -11.98 28.46 11.17
CA ASN A 116 -11.63 29.72 11.81
C ASN A 116 -12.76 30.74 11.68
N ALA A 117 -13.39 30.87 10.51
CA ALA A 117 -14.54 31.75 10.29
C ALA A 117 -15.74 31.35 11.18
N ALA A 118 -16.00 30.06 11.37
CA ALA A 118 -17.05 29.57 12.25
C ALA A 118 -16.79 29.88 13.74
N ASN A 119 -15.53 29.87 14.17
CA ASN A 119 -15.14 30.18 15.55
C ASN A 119 -15.08 31.69 15.84
N SER A 120 -14.85 32.54 14.82
CA SER A 120 -14.85 34.00 14.98
C SER A 120 -16.25 34.63 15.05
N ASN A 121 -17.30 33.84 14.74
CA ASN A 121 -18.71 34.25 14.81
C ASN A 121 -19.43 33.76 16.08
N ARG A 122 -18.70 33.18 17.04
CA ARG A 122 -19.18 32.82 18.39
C ARG A 122 -18.55 33.74 19.42
#